data_AF-A0A5C3NPF2-F1
#
_entry.id   AF-A0A5C3NPF2-F1
#
_cell.length_a   1.000
_cell.length_b   1.000
_cell.length_c   1.000
_cell.angle_alpha   90.00
_cell.angle_beta   90.00
_cell.angle_gamma   90.00
#
_symmetry.space_group_name_H-M   'P 1'
#
loop_
_entity.id
_entity.type
_entity.pdbx_description
1 polymer ?
#
loop_
_entity_poly.entity_id
_entity_poly.type
_entity_poly.pdbx_seq_one_letter_code
_entity_poly.pdbx_strand_id
1 'polypeptide(L)'
;MSARDICTHWREHPLLKWNDSWPPNEHSDCRRRASEWPKSLPWVAAMRDGEKHTKSAMITVGLAEDTSHTELDQLVRDGRWVCTCGDPRLPPVQDSSWGILISHDVAEQAWYTQHRYSLPIYHRGCPVDEVLSNHSLRSTDACLKLLDPDDEPKYPDYKVEQSVVDEVAAVIAGRDNPPICKICYNMTKDNSRSKSLYLLKDVNVLAHHIKTKHDVQLTKDLIIFQYFRY
;
A
#
# COMPACT_ATOMS: atom_id res chain seq x y z
N MET A 1 -13.70 -4.13 8.64
CA MET A 1 -13.47 -2.72 9.00
C MET A 1 -12.41 -2.17 8.07
N SER A 2 -12.57 -0.95 7.56
CA SER A 2 -11.55 -0.30 6.73
C SER A 2 -10.43 0.29 7.61
N ALA A 3 -9.25 0.57 7.03
CA ALA A 3 -8.16 1.26 7.74
C ALA A 3 -8.61 2.61 8.32
N ARG A 4 -9.53 3.31 7.63
CA ARG A 4 -10.11 4.58 8.07
C ARG A 4 -11.00 4.43 9.30
N ASP A 5 -11.84 3.40 9.34
CA ASP A 5 -12.72 3.12 10.50
C ASP A 5 -11.87 2.80 11.74
N ILE A 6 -10.80 2.03 11.52
CA ILE A 6 -9.80 1.70 12.53
C ILE A 6 -9.17 2.99 13.07
N CYS A 7 -8.60 3.86 12.22
CA CYS A 7 -7.98 5.12 12.63
C CYS A 7 -8.93 6.12 13.28
N THR A 8 -10.21 6.11 12.93
CA THR A 8 -11.21 6.98 13.58
C THR A 8 -11.45 6.57 15.02
N HIS A 9 -11.61 5.28 15.28
CA HIS A 9 -11.75 4.74 16.63
C HIS A 9 -10.49 4.98 17.50
N TRP A 10 -9.28 4.95 16.91
CA TRP A 10 -8.03 5.22 17.64
C TRP A 10 -7.95 6.59 18.30
N ARG A 11 -8.57 7.60 17.68
CA ARG A 11 -8.57 8.97 18.23
C ARG A 11 -9.32 9.06 19.56
N GLU A 12 -10.12 8.05 19.88
CA GLU A 12 -10.82 7.92 21.16
C GLU A 12 -9.90 7.40 22.28
N HIS A 13 -8.69 6.90 21.95
CA HIS A 13 -7.73 6.30 22.87
C HIS A 13 -6.30 6.85 22.73
N PRO A 14 -6.06 8.15 22.98
CA PRO A 14 -4.81 8.84 22.63
C PRO A 14 -3.57 8.40 23.42
N LEU A 15 -3.74 7.75 24.57
CA LEU A 15 -2.66 7.30 25.45
C LEU A 15 -2.14 5.89 25.12
N LEU A 16 -2.82 5.15 24.25
CA LEU A 16 -2.39 3.81 23.89
C LEU A 16 -1.20 3.87 22.93
N LYS A 17 -0.22 3.01 23.20
CA LYS A 17 0.89 2.73 22.28
C LYS A 17 0.44 1.72 21.24
N TRP A 18 1.08 1.74 20.08
CA TRP A 18 0.72 0.84 18.97
C TRP A 18 0.97 -0.64 19.22
N ASN A 19 1.74 -0.96 20.24
CA ASN A 19 2.07 -2.31 20.68
C ASN A 19 1.53 -2.65 22.08
N ASP A 20 0.62 -1.84 22.63
CA ASP A 20 -0.03 -2.18 23.90
C ASP A 20 -0.79 -3.52 23.81
N SER A 21 -1.04 -4.15 24.94
CA SER A 21 -1.92 -5.33 24.98
C SER A 21 -3.40 -4.91 24.96
N TRP A 22 -4.26 -5.69 24.31
CA TRP A 22 -5.71 -5.43 24.28
C TRP A 22 -6.51 -6.50 25.04
N PRO A 23 -7.57 -6.13 25.77
CA PRO A 23 -8.01 -4.75 26.06
C PRO A 23 -7.08 -4.02 27.03
N PRO A 24 -6.99 -2.68 26.94
CA PRO A 24 -6.19 -1.85 27.84
C PRO A 24 -6.85 -1.83 29.21
N ASN A 25 -6.52 -2.82 30.04
CA ASN A 25 -7.06 -3.01 31.39
C ASN A 25 -8.59 -3.06 31.45
N GLU A 26 -9.19 -4.22 31.26
CA GLU A 26 -10.54 -4.46 31.78
C GLU A 26 -10.60 -5.76 32.56
N HIS A 27 -11.12 -5.63 33.78
CA HIS A 27 -11.62 -6.68 34.65
C HIS A 27 -11.95 -7.95 33.88
N SER A 28 -11.23 -9.02 34.21
CA SER A 28 -11.49 -10.37 33.74
C SER A 28 -13.00 -10.62 33.69
N ASP A 29 -13.58 -10.67 32.49
CA ASP A 29 -14.83 -11.42 32.34
C ASP A 29 -14.44 -12.86 32.66
N CYS A 30 -14.71 -13.29 33.89
CA CYS A 30 -14.33 -14.60 34.43
C CYS A 30 -14.88 -15.75 33.57
N ARG A 31 -15.80 -15.44 32.64
CA ARG A 31 -16.42 -16.36 31.69
C ARG A 31 -15.55 -16.64 30.46
N ARG A 32 -14.54 -15.82 30.13
CA ARG A 32 -13.64 -16.03 28.98
C ARG A 32 -12.26 -16.51 29.45
N ARG A 33 -11.73 -17.56 28.82
CA ARG A 33 -10.39 -18.07 29.15
C ARG A 33 -9.34 -17.07 28.70
N ALA A 34 -8.25 -16.92 29.45
CA ALA A 34 -7.10 -16.06 29.07
C ALA A 34 -6.60 -16.30 27.62
N SER A 35 -6.68 -17.54 27.13
CA SER A 35 -6.33 -17.92 25.76
C SER A 35 -7.28 -17.44 24.67
N GLU A 36 -8.51 -17.03 25.03
CA GLU A 36 -9.56 -16.54 24.13
C GLU A 36 -9.50 -15.02 23.94
N TRP A 37 -8.65 -14.34 24.70
CA TRP A 37 -8.44 -12.91 24.55
C TRP A 37 -7.50 -12.63 23.36
N PRO A 38 -7.76 -11.56 22.58
CA PRO A 38 -6.81 -11.10 21.58
C PRO A 38 -5.45 -10.82 22.25
N LYS A 39 -4.39 -11.52 21.82
CA LYS A 39 -3.03 -11.30 22.37
C LYS A 39 -2.39 -10.02 21.86
N SER A 40 -2.95 -9.46 20.79
CA SER A 40 -2.57 -8.19 20.19
C SER A 40 -3.81 -7.34 20.02
N LEU A 41 -3.55 -6.05 19.91
CA LEU A 41 -4.50 -5.03 19.50
C LEU A 41 -5.36 -5.50 18.30
N PRO A 42 -6.70 -5.57 18.40
CA PRO A 42 -7.60 -6.10 17.37
C PRO A 42 -7.36 -5.60 15.95
N TRP A 43 -6.75 -4.43 15.78
CA TRP A 43 -6.49 -3.79 14.48
C TRP A 43 -5.11 -4.12 13.91
N VAL A 44 -4.12 -4.32 14.78
CA VAL A 44 -2.84 -4.97 14.43
C VAL A 44 -3.12 -6.39 13.92
N ALA A 45 -4.12 -7.06 14.52
CA ALA A 45 -4.64 -8.35 14.05
C ALA A 45 -5.60 -8.25 12.84
N ALA A 46 -6.26 -7.10 12.62
CA ALA A 46 -7.18 -6.90 11.49
C ALA A 46 -6.44 -6.76 10.16
N MET A 47 -5.21 -6.24 10.17
CA MET A 47 -4.31 -6.30 9.04
C MET A 47 -3.53 -7.61 9.09
N ARG A 48 -3.59 -8.40 8.02
CA ARG A 48 -2.75 -9.60 7.92
C ARG A 48 -1.28 -9.20 8.08
N ASP A 49 -0.60 -9.78 9.07
CA ASP A 49 0.79 -9.46 9.42
C ASP A 49 1.03 -7.99 9.83
N GLY A 50 -0.02 -7.24 10.21
CA GLY A 50 0.03 -5.81 10.50
C GLY A 50 1.04 -5.41 11.57
N GLU A 51 1.19 -6.21 12.63
CA GLU A 51 2.18 -5.99 13.70
C GLU A 51 3.59 -5.97 13.16
N LYS A 52 3.91 -7.02 12.40
CA LYS A 52 5.23 -7.25 11.82
C LYS A 52 5.56 -6.15 10.81
N HIS A 53 4.59 -5.74 9.99
CA HIS A 53 4.77 -4.66 9.02
C HIS A 53 4.93 -3.30 9.70
N THR A 54 4.12 -2.97 10.70
CA THR A 54 4.25 -1.72 11.47
C THR A 54 5.62 -1.65 12.14
N LYS A 55 6.03 -2.73 12.83
CA LYS A 55 7.36 -2.83 13.45
C LYS A 55 8.48 -2.65 12.43
N SER A 56 8.39 -3.31 11.28
CA SER A 56 9.40 -3.19 10.22
C SER A 56 9.46 -1.76 9.67
N ALA A 57 8.31 -1.13 9.44
CA ALA A 57 8.23 0.24 8.94
C ALA A 57 8.86 1.25 9.93
N MET A 58 8.55 1.11 11.22
CA MET A 58 9.14 1.95 12.27
C MET A 58 10.65 1.79 12.36
N ILE A 59 11.16 0.55 12.32
CA ILE A 59 12.60 0.27 12.27
C ILE A 59 13.24 0.94 11.04
N THR A 60 12.61 0.81 9.87
CA THR A 60 13.11 1.39 8.61
C THR A 60 13.26 2.90 8.69
N VAL A 61 12.36 3.60 9.39
CA VAL A 61 12.41 5.06 9.53
C VAL A 61 13.05 5.53 10.85
N GLY A 62 13.59 4.62 11.66
CA GLY A 62 14.26 4.95 12.93
C GLY A 62 13.33 5.40 14.06
N LEU A 63 12.02 5.11 13.99
CA LEU A 63 11.07 5.40 15.07
C LEU A 63 11.15 4.35 16.19
N ALA A 64 11.06 4.80 17.44
CA ALA A 64 11.09 3.92 18.60
C ALA A 64 9.80 3.08 18.71
N GLU A 65 9.93 1.79 19.04
CA GLU A 65 8.78 0.88 19.13
C GLU A 65 7.75 1.28 20.19
N ASP A 66 8.05 2.21 21.08
CA ASP A 66 7.14 2.69 22.13
C ASP A 66 6.49 4.04 21.81
N THR A 67 6.67 4.55 20.58
CA THR A 67 6.00 5.76 20.07
C THR A 67 4.48 5.62 20.17
N SER A 68 3.79 6.62 20.70
CA SER A 68 2.34 6.59 20.85
C SER A 68 1.61 6.71 19.52
N HIS A 69 0.38 6.20 19.44
CA HIS A 69 -0.44 6.37 18.24
C HIS A 69 -0.67 7.82 17.83
N THR A 70 -0.86 8.68 18.82
CA THR A 70 -1.09 10.12 18.60
C THR A 70 0.14 10.75 17.94
N GLU A 71 1.35 10.41 18.43
CA GLU A 71 2.59 10.86 17.81
C GLU A 71 2.75 10.33 16.39
N LEU A 72 2.47 9.05 16.14
CA LEU A 72 2.52 8.48 14.80
C LEU A 72 1.55 9.16 13.83
N ASP A 73 0.31 9.42 14.25
CA ASP A 73 -0.68 10.14 13.43
C ASP A 73 -0.27 11.59 13.19
N GLN A 74 0.30 12.26 14.19
CA GLN A 74 0.79 13.62 14.07
C GLN A 74 1.93 13.70 13.06
N LEU A 75 2.90 12.77 13.12
CA LEU A 75 3.99 12.69 12.15
C LEU A 75 3.48 12.54 10.70
N VAL A 76 2.43 11.75 10.47
CA VAL A 76 1.84 11.60 9.13
C VAL A 76 1.15 12.87 8.68
N ARG A 77 0.37 13.50 9.57
CA ARG A 77 -0.39 14.71 9.24
C ARG A 77 0.48 15.94 9.02
N ASP A 78 1.60 16.01 9.73
CA ASP A 78 2.63 17.03 9.53
C ASP A 78 3.46 16.77 8.26
N GLY A 79 3.15 15.71 7.49
CA GLY A 79 3.89 15.36 6.29
C GLY A 79 5.30 14.84 6.57
N ARG A 80 5.61 14.48 7.82
CA ARG A 80 6.93 14.01 8.23
C ARG A 80 7.10 12.52 8.03
N TRP A 81 6.12 11.70 8.41
CA TRP A 81 6.13 10.27 8.09
C TRP A 81 5.28 10.00 6.85
N VAL A 82 5.94 9.67 5.74
CA VAL A 82 5.31 9.61 4.42
C VAL A 82 5.74 8.39 3.63
N CYS A 83 4.90 7.97 2.68
CA CYS A 83 5.31 7.08 1.59
C CYS A 83 5.63 7.93 0.36
N THR A 84 6.86 7.91 -0.09
CA THR A 84 7.33 8.65 -1.27
C THR A 84 7.09 7.88 -2.56
N CYS A 85 6.23 6.86 -2.59
CA CYS A 85 5.90 6.17 -3.85
C CYS A 85 5.09 7.06 -4.79
N GLY A 86 4.37 8.05 -4.25
CA GLY A 86 3.51 8.96 -5.00
C GLY A 86 2.20 8.34 -5.46
N ASP A 87 1.69 7.30 -4.79
CA ASP A 87 0.43 6.65 -5.16
C ASP A 87 -0.75 7.63 -5.05
N PRO A 88 -1.48 7.91 -6.15
CA PRO A 88 -2.60 8.86 -6.15
C PRO A 88 -3.80 8.39 -5.33
N ARG A 89 -3.82 7.13 -4.85
CA ARG A 89 -4.85 6.61 -3.96
C ARG A 89 -4.63 6.99 -2.50
N LEU A 90 -3.42 7.44 -2.14
CA LEU A 90 -3.16 7.93 -0.80
C LEU A 90 -3.93 9.25 -0.59
N PRO A 91 -4.64 9.41 0.53
CA PRO A 91 -5.32 10.65 0.82
C PRO A 91 -4.31 11.77 1.08
N PRO A 92 -4.72 13.05 0.94
CA PRO A 92 -3.93 14.18 1.40
C PRO A 92 -3.49 14.02 2.87
N VAL A 93 -2.35 14.60 3.23
CA VAL A 93 -1.74 14.43 4.56
C VAL A 93 -2.69 14.75 5.71
N GLN A 94 -3.53 15.77 5.57
CA GLN A 94 -4.52 16.18 6.58
C GLN A 94 -5.61 15.12 6.84
N ASP A 95 -5.91 14.30 5.83
CA ASP A 95 -6.92 13.24 5.88
C ASP A 95 -6.29 11.86 6.12
N SER A 96 -4.95 11.81 6.20
CA SER A 96 -4.18 10.59 6.37
C SER A 96 -3.97 10.23 7.85
N SER A 97 -3.40 9.07 8.07
CA SER A 97 -3.05 8.49 9.38
C SER A 97 -1.97 7.43 9.19
N TRP A 98 -1.25 7.09 10.27
CA TRP A 98 -0.22 6.05 10.20
C TRP A 98 -0.82 4.69 9.79
N GLY A 99 -2.06 4.39 10.22
CA GLY A 99 -2.74 3.16 9.83
C GLY A 99 -3.06 3.08 8.33
N ILE A 100 -3.44 4.19 7.70
CA ILE A 100 -3.62 4.26 6.24
C ILE A 100 -2.29 4.05 5.53
N LEU A 101 -1.23 4.69 6.02
CA LEU A 101 0.13 4.57 5.46
C LEU A 101 0.64 3.13 5.50
N ILE A 102 0.54 2.46 6.66
CA ILE A 102 0.95 1.06 6.81
C ILE A 102 0.06 0.13 5.99
N SER A 103 -1.26 0.35 5.97
CA SER A 103 -2.16 -0.46 5.14
C SER A 103 -1.82 -0.37 3.65
N HIS A 104 -1.40 0.80 3.18
CA HIS A 104 -0.93 0.99 1.81
C HIS A 104 0.36 0.20 1.55
N ASP A 105 1.39 0.35 2.39
CA ASP A 105 2.65 -0.38 2.26
C ASP A 105 2.45 -1.91 2.27
N VAL A 106 1.61 -2.41 3.18
CA VAL A 106 1.23 -3.83 3.27
C VAL A 106 0.57 -4.31 1.97
N ALA A 107 -0.39 -3.53 1.45
CA ALA A 107 -1.10 -3.88 0.21
C ALA A 107 -0.15 -3.94 -1.00
N GLU A 108 0.78 -2.98 -1.11
CA GLU A 108 1.76 -2.92 -2.19
C GLU A 108 2.78 -4.07 -2.11
N GLN A 109 3.26 -4.41 -0.92
CA GLN A 109 4.14 -5.57 -0.71
C GLN A 109 3.43 -6.90 -0.99
N ALA A 110 2.17 -7.03 -0.57
CA ALA A 110 1.36 -8.20 -0.83
C ALA A 110 1.10 -8.37 -2.33
N TRP A 111 0.74 -7.29 -3.03
CA TRP A 111 0.58 -7.27 -4.49
C TRP A 111 1.86 -7.73 -5.17
N TYR A 112 3.02 -7.15 -4.82
CA TYR A 112 4.30 -7.50 -5.42
C TYR A 112 4.63 -8.98 -5.22
N THR A 113 4.46 -9.48 -4.00
CA THR A 113 4.74 -10.87 -3.65
C THR A 113 3.82 -11.83 -4.40
N GLN A 114 2.51 -11.55 -4.42
CA GLN A 114 1.53 -12.35 -5.17
C GLN A 114 1.82 -12.36 -6.67
N HIS A 115 2.13 -11.19 -7.24
CA HIS A 115 2.45 -11.08 -8.65
C HIS A 115 3.70 -11.90 -9.00
N ARG A 116 4.77 -11.79 -8.20
CA ARG A 116 6.01 -12.58 -8.36
C ARG A 116 5.78 -14.09 -8.33
N TYR A 117 4.84 -14.58 -7.51
CA TYR A 117 4.47 -16.01 -7.53
C TYR A 117 3.75 -16.44 -8.81
N SER A 118 3.01 -15.51 -9.41
CA SER A 118 2.25 -15.70 -10.66
C SER A 118 3.11 -15.66 -11.92
N LEU A 119 4.36 -15.19 -11.81
CA LEU A 119 5.33 -15.19 -12.90
C LEU A 119 5.92 -16.59 -13.17
N PRO A 120 6.20 -16.93 -14.44
CA PRO A 120 7.04 -18.07 -14.82
C PRO A 120 8.41 -18.06 -14.13
N ILE A 121 9.00 -19.24 -13.92
CA ILE A 121 10.29 -19.37 -13.21
C ILE A 121 11.40 -18.58 -13.92
N TYR A 122 11.41 -18.56 -15.25
CA TYR A 122 12.42 -17.85 -16.03
C TYR A 122 12.33 -16.32 -15.95
N HIS A 123 11.20 -15.75 -15.51
CA HIS A 123 11.11 -14.32 -15.21
C HIS A 123 11.64 -13.98 -13.80
N ARG A 124 11.93 -14.98 -12.96
CA ARG A 124 12.49 -14.73 -11.62
C ARG A 124 13.99 -14.47 -11.74
N GLY A 125 14.39 -13.21 -11.55
CA GLY A 125 15.81 -12.80 -11.58
C GLY A 125 16.34 -12.40 -12.96
N CYS A 126 15.47 -12.22 -13.96
CA CYS A 126 15.81 -11.59 -15.23
C CYS A 126 15.51 -10.08 -15.14
N PRO A 127 16.53 -9.19 -15.15
CA PRO A 127 16.34 -7.77 -14.88
C PRO A 127 15.45 -7.03 -15.89
N VAL A 128 15.40 -7.51 -17.13
CA VAL A 128 14.68 -6.84 -18.24
C VAL A 128 13.16 -7.04 -18.16
N ASP A 129 12.72 -8.09 -17.47
CA ASP A 129 11.32 -8.45 -17.29
C ASP A 129 10.97 -8.54 -15.80
N GLU A 130 11.59 -7.73 -14.95
CA GLU A 130 11.32 -7.74 -13.52
C GLU A 130 10.30 -6.65 -13.16
N VAL A 131 9.21 -7.05 -12.50
CA VAL A 131 8.32 -6.10 -11.85
C VAL A 131 9.10 -5.45 -10.71
N LEU A 132 9.14 -4.13 -10.68
CA LEU A 132 9.90 -3.41 -9.66
C LEU A 132 9.17 -3.42 -8.30
N SER A 133 9.94 -3.61 -7.23
CA SER A 133 9.45 -3.48 -5.85
C SER A 133 9.86 -2.12 -5.27
N ASN A 134 8.95 -1.15 -5.33
CA ASN A 134 9.14 0.18 -4.73
C ASN A 134 8.74 0.23 -3.23
N HIS A 135 8.28 -0.87 -2.64
CA HIS A 135 7.85 -0.97 -1.23
C HIS A 135 8.72 -1.93 -0.42
N SER A 136 9.98 -2.11 -0.80
CA SER A 136 10.93 -2.89 -0.02
C SER A 136 11.47 -2.07 1.14
N LEU A 137 11.01 -2.35 2.35
CA LEU A 137 11.49 -1.72 3.60
C LEU A 137 12.97 -2.03 3.94
N ARG A 138 13.59 -2.97 3.23
CA ARG A 138 15.00 -3.35 3.40
C ARG A 138 15.93 -2.64 2.41
N SER A 139 15.37 -1.92 1.45
CA SER A 139 16.16 -1.18 0.46
C SER A 139 16.72 0.10 1.06
N THR A 140 17.88 0.55 0.58
CA THR A 140 18.37 1.92 0.82
C THR A 140 17.42 2.97 0.26
N ASP A 141 16.63 2.60 -0.74
CA ASP A 141 15.61 3.44 -1.38
C ASP A 141 14.19 3.07 -0.93
N ALA A 142 14.02 2.79 0.37
CA ALA A 142 12.69 2.52 0.92
C ALA A 142 11.74 3.71 0.66
N CYS A 143 10.49 3.41 0.29
CA CYS A 143 9.48 4.44 0.05
C CYS A 143 9.00 5.12 1.34
N LEU A 144 9.04 4.43 2.48
CA LEU A 144 8.71 5.05 3.76
C LEU A 144 9.89 5.90 4.23
N LYS A 145 9.60 7.16 4.52
CA LYS A 145 10.59 8.12 5.02
C LYS A 145 10.05 8.88 6.22
N LEU A 146 10.94 9.19 7.15
CA LEU A 146 10.74 10.19 8.19
C LEU A 146 11.55 11.42 7.78
N LEU A 147 10.86 12.52 7.48
CA LEU A 147 11.43 13.78 7.05
C LEU A 147 11.69 14.69 8.25
N ASP A 148 12.70 15.54 8.10
CA ASP A 148 12.88 16.69 8.98
C ASP A 148 11.72 17.67 8.82
N PRO A 149 11.41 18.51 9.82
CA PRO A 149 10.24 19.39 9.78
C PRO A 149 10.20 20.35 8.59
N ASP A 150 11.37 20.71 8.05
CA ASP A 150 11.51 21.65 6.94
C ASP A 150 11.72 20.94 5.58
N ASP A 151 11.78 19.61 5.57
CA ASP A 151 12.00 18.84 4.35
C ASP A 151 10.68 18.56 3.62
N GLU A 152 10.68 18.76 2.31
CA GLU A 152 9.55 18.40 1.45
C GLU A 152 9.69 16.96 0.90
N PRO A 153 8.59 16.19 0.86
CA PRO A 153 8.61 14.87 0.25
C PRO A 153 8.89 14.95 -1.24
N LYS A 154 9.90 14.19 -1.69
CA LYS A 154 10.21 14.02 -3.12
C LYS A 154 9.45 12.83 -3.67
N TYR A 155 8.46 13.09 -4.51
CA TYR A 155 7.73 12.06 -5.23
C TYR A 155 8.34 11.82 -6.62
N PRO A 156 8.17 10.61 -7.19
CA PRO A 156 8.57 10.34 -8.57
C PRO A 156 7.86 11.30 -9.52
N ASP A 157 8.61 11.91 -10.43
CA ASP A 157 8.03 12.72 -11.49
C ASP A 157 7.56 11.82 -12.63
N TYR A 158 6.25 11.79 -12.85
CA TYR A 158 5.64 11.09 -13.98
C TYR A 158 4.44 11.85 -14.51
N LYS A 159 4.60 13.16 -14.71
CA LYS A 159 3.63 13.96 -15.47
C LYS A 159 3.30 13.27 -16.80
N VAL A 160 2.03 12.92 -16.95
CA VAL A 160 1.50 12.38 -18.19
C VAL A 160 1.02 13.55 -19.03
N GLU A 161 1.46 13.61 -20.29
CA GLU A 161 0.99 14.61 -21.25
C GLU A 161 -0.54 14.61 -21.36
N GLN A 162 -1.16 15.79 -21.40
CA GLN A 162 -2.63 15.91 -21.39
C GLN A 162 -3.28 15.13 -22.54
N SER A 163 -2.63 15.09 -23.71
CA SER A 163 -3.08 14.31 -24.86
C SER A 163 -3.19 12.81 -24.56
N VAL A 164 -2.26 12.25 -23.78
CA VAL A 164 -2.28 10.84 -23.34
C VAL A 164 -3.34 10.64 -22.27
N VAL A 165 -3.51 11.61 -21.36
CA VAL A 165 -4.57 11.57 -20.33
C VAL A 165 -5.93 11.46 -21.00
N ASP A 166 -6.22 12.33 -21.96
CA ASP A 166 -7.49 12.36 -22.68
C ASP A 166 -7.73 11.07 -23.46
N GLU A 167 -6.69 10.56 -24.13
CA GLU A 167 -6.77 9.32 -24.90
C GLU A 167 -7.04 8.09 -24.01
N VAL A 168 -6.30 7.94 -22.90
CA VAL A 168 -6.51 6.83 -21.97
C VAL A 168 -7.85 6.94 -21.27
N ALA A 169 -8.27 8.15 -20.87
CA ALA A 169 -9.57 8.41 -20.27
C ALA A 169 -10.72 7.98 -21.20
N ALA A 170 -10.64 8.31 -22.49
CA ALA A 170 -11.63 7.87 -23.48
C ALA A 170 -11.68 6.35 -23.60
N VAL A 171 -10.51 5.68 -23.62
CA VAL A 171 -10.41 4.22 -23.71
C VAL A 171 -11.01 3.51 -22.50
N ILE A 172 -10.77 3.99 -21.28
CA ILE A 172 -11.31 3.36 -20.05
C ILE A 172 -12.80 3.65 -19.84
N ALA A 173 -13.29 4.82 -20.26
CA ALA A 173 -14.70 5.20 -20.12
C ALA A 173 -15.61 4.34 -21.00
N GLY A 174 -15.13 3.92 -22.18
CA GLY A 174 -15.89 3.09 -23.13
C GLY A 174 -15.94 1.59 -22.79
N ARG A 175 -15.51 1.17 -21.61
CA ARG A 175 -15.35 -0.26 -21.26
C ARG A 175 -15.97 -0.58 -19.90
N ASP A 176 -16.68 -1.70 -19.81
CA ASP A 176 -17.25 -2.19 -18.55
C ASP A 176 -16.21 -2.86 -17.66
N ASN A 177 -15.32 -3.65 -18.25
CA ASN A 177 -14.28 -4.35 -17.50
C ASN A 177 -13.23 -3.40 -16.91
N PRO A 178 -12.65 -3.70 -15.74
CA PRO A 178 -11.51 -2.95 -15.22
C PRO A 178 -10.29 -3.05 -16.16
N PRO A 179 -9.48 -1.98 -16.25
CA PRO A 179 -8.24 -1.99 -17.03
C PRO A 179 -7.21 -2.93 -16.39
N ILE A 180 -6.35 -3.48 -17.23
CA ILE A 180 -5.20 -4.30 -16.84
C ILE A 180 -3.95 -3.72 -17.51
N CYS A 181 -2.83 -3.69 -16.80
CA CYS A 181 -1.53 -3.43 -17.41
C CYS A 181 -1.13 -4.59 -18.33
N LYS A 182 -0.94 -4.30 -19.62
CA LYS A 182 -0.54 -5.28 -20.64
C LYS A 182 0.78 -5.97 -20.31
N ILE A 183 1.72 -5.26 -19.68
CA ILE A 183 3.03 -5.81 -19.28
C ILE A 183 2.82 -6.88 -18.21
N CYS A 184 2.16 -6.54 -17.09
CA CYS A 184 1.77 -7.51 -16.07
C CYS A 184 0.99 -8.70 -16.65
N TYR A 185 0.06 -8.48 -17.58
CA TYR A 185 -0.71 -9.55 -18.21
C TYR A 185 0.18 -10.52 -18.99
N ASN A 186 1.07 -10.00 -19.83
CA ASN A 186 1.98 -10.79 -20.66
C ASN A 186 2.98 -11.57 -19.82
N MET A 187 3.46 -10.97 -18.72
CA MET A 187 4.41 -11.62 -17.81
C MET A 187 3.76 -12.70 -16.92
N THR A 188 2.46 -12.59 -16.65
CA THR A 188 1.73 -13.54 -15.80
C THR A 188 1.43 -14.83 -16.58
N LYS A 189 1.68 -15.99 -15.96
CA LYS A 189 1.31 -17.31 -16.52
C LYS A 189 -0.18 -17.34 -16.86
N ASP A 190 -0.54 -17.92 -18.00
CA ASP A 190 -1.94 -18.00 -18.45
C ASP A 190 -2.89 -18.55 -17.37
N ASN A 191 -2.48 -19.61 -16.67
CA ASN A 191 -3.27 -20.25 -15.60
C ASN A 191 -3.27 -19.50 -14.25
N SER A 192 -2.49 -18.43 -14.12
CA SER A 192 -2.39 -17.59 -12.93
C SER A 192 -3.01 -16.21 -13.14
N ARG A 193 -3.46 -15.90 -14.35
CA ARG A 193 -4.17 -14.64 -14.65
C ARG A 193 -5.52 -14.65 -13.93
N SER A 194 -5.74 -13.64 -13.12
CA SER A 194 -6.95 -13.51 -12.31
C SER A 194 -7.30 -12.04 -12.09
N LYS A 195 -8.39 -11.80 -11.34
CA LYS A 195 -8.85 -10.45 -10.98
C LYS A 195 -7.81 -9.62 -10.19
N SER A 196 -6.75 -10.23 -9.66
CA SER A 196 -5.64 -9.49 -9.01
C SER A 196 -4.86 -8.58 -9.96
N LEU A 197 -5.03 -8.76 -11.28
CA LEU A 197 -4.45 -7.89 -12.31
C LEU A 197 -5.31 -6.65 -12.60
N TYR A 198 -6.50 -6.55 -12.04
CA TYR A 198 -7.37 -5.39 -12.24
C TYR A 198 -6.84 -4.16 -11.53
N LEU A 199 -6.80 -3.06 -12.27
CA LEU A 199 -6.48 -1.72 -11.77
C LEU A 199 -7.77 -0.89 -11.69
N LEU A 200 -7.72 0.17 -10.89
CA LEU A 200 -8.81 1.15 -10.85
C LEU A 200 -8.92 1.87 -12.20
N LYS A 201 -10.16 2.24 -12.58
CA LYS A 201 -10.45 3.05 -13.76
C LYS A 201 -10.10 4.52 -13.51
N ASP A 202 -8.82 4.79 -13.32
CA ASP A 202 -8.29 6.11 -13.05
C ASP A 202 -6.94 6.26 -13.76
N VAL A 203 -6.80 7.31 -14.56
CA VAL A 203 -5.60 7.54 -15.39
C VAL A 203 -4.35 7.71 -14.52
N ASN A 204 -4.44 8.40 -13.39
CA ASN A 204 -3.32 8.62 -12.50
C ASN A 204 -2.89 7.31 -11.83
N VAL A 205 -3.85 6.46 -11.43
CA VAL A 205 -3.55 5.13 -10.88
C VAL A 205 -2.84 4.26 -11.92
N LEU A 206 -3.30 4.29 -13.17
CA LEU A 206 -2.66 3.56 -14.27
C LEU A 206 -1.24 4.07 -14.55
N ALA A 207 -1.06 5.39 -14.60
CA ALA A 207 0.23 6.03 -14.80
C ALA A 207 1.21 5.66 -13.68
N HIS A 208 0.77 5.79 -12.43
CA HIS A 208 1.54 5.41 -11.25
C HIS A 208 1.97 3.95 -11.32
N HIS A 209 1.06 3.03 -11.61
CA HIS A 209 1.37 1.61 -11.71
C HIS A 209 2.41 1.33 -12.80
N ILE A 210 2.18 1.83 -14.02
CA ILE A 210 3.07 1.57 -15.15
C ILE A 210 4.45 2.16 -14.89
N LYS A 211 4.53 3.37 -14.34
CA LYS A 211 5.81 4.00 -14.00
C LYS A 211 6.53 3.25 -12.88
N THR A 212 5.86 3.01 -11.76
CA THR A 212 6.55 2.47 -10.57
C THR A 212 6.85 0.99 -10.64
N LYS A 213 6.10 0.22 -11.45
CA LYS A 213 6.27 -1.24 -11.57
C LYS A 213 7.06 -1.66 -12.81
N HIS A 214 7.06 -0.83 -13.86
CA HIS A 214 7.70 -1.16 -15.14
C HIS A 214 8.64 -0.08 -15.68
N ASP A 215 8.76 1.08 -15.02
CA ASP A 215 9.59 2.21 -15.41
C ASP A 215 9.38 2.69 -16.86
N VAL A 216 8.14 2.60 -17.37
CA VAL A 216 7.76 3.12 -18.68
C VAL A 216 6.69 4.20 -18.56
N GLN A 217 6.51 4.98 -19.62
CA GLN A 217 5.45 5.98 -19.71
C GLN A 217 4.11 5.33 -20.06
N LEU A 218 3.02 5.82 -19.47
CA LEU A 218 1.68 5.38 -19.81
C LEU A 218 1.38 5.69 -21.28
N THR A 219 0.81 4.71 -21.98
CA THR A 219 0.16 4.90 -23.29
C THR A 219 -1.09 4.01 -23.34
N LYS A 220 -2.04 4.32 -24.23
CA LYS A 220 -3.24 3.47 -24.41
C LYS A 220 -2.91 2.02 -24.76
N ASP A 221 -1.80 1.78 -25.46
CA ASP A 221 -1.42 0.44 -25.96
C ASP A 221 -0.91 -0.49 -24.85
N LEU A 222 -0.63 0.08 -23.67
CA LEU A 222 -0.29 -0.65 -22.45
C LEU A 222 -1.52 -1.01 -21.61
N ILE A 223 -2.73 -0.58 -22.02
CA ILE A 223 -3.98 -0.88 -21.32
C ILE A 223 -4.76 -1.92 -22.11
N ILE A 224 -5.14 -3.01 -21.45
CA ILE A 224 -6.02 -4.04 -22.02
C ILE A 224 -7.21 -4.31 -21.11
N PHE A 225 -8.24 -4.96 -21.67
CA PHE A 225 -9.47 -5.30 -20.96
C PHE A 225 -9.76 -6.78 -21.16
N GLN A 226 -9.57 -7.57 -20.11
CA GLN A 226 -9.84 -9.01 -20.13
C GLN A 226 -10.82 -9.37 -19.02
N TYR A 227 -11.81 -10.19 -19.35
CA TYR A 227 -12.69 -10.76 -18.35
C TYR A 227 -12.08 -12.05 -17.80
N PHE A 228 -11.91 -12.12 -16.47
CA PHE A 228 -11.51 -13.34 -15.78
C PHE A 228 -12.74 -13.99 -15.17
N ARG A 229 -13.09 -15.17 -15.68
CA ARG A 229 -14.07 -16.06 -15.02
C ARG A 229 -13.42 -16.66 -13.78
N TYR A 230 -14.24 -16.80 -12.73
CA TYR A 230 -13.94 -17.28 -11.38
C TYR A 230 -12.67 -18.11 -11.24
#